data_AF-A0A812LBF6-F1
#
_entry.id   AF-A0A812LBF6-F1
#
_cell.length_a   1.000
_cell.length_b   1.000
_cell.length_c   1.000
_cell.angle_alpha   90.00
_cell.angle_beta   90.00
_cell.angle_gamma   90.00
#
_symmetry.space_group_name_H-M   'P 1'
#
loop_
_entity.id
_entity.type
_entity.pdbx_description
1 polymer ?
#
loop_
_entity_poly.entity_id
_entity_poly.type
_entity_poly.pdbx_seq_one_letter_code
_entity_poly.pdbx_strand_id
1 'polypeptide(L)'
;DKEESMMQHDILRLEVKRLRQQLTTKSENLYSLENRKQQLQISMEEREKEIEVHTEVLRAQLRSAEEEKHKAAIELAERKQKIFTLKSKYDNVMCKVKKEEGGEQLSQAHYMIKAAQEKEELQRKGDELDDKIRRAEKEIRSLENTLGHLVQRNHKFKENLQTSNMQNQSELEEKQTLEEQSRAANEVLFKKKKVLTQLEQEAQEDVQRYEELQRSMQQMEAHVNELTAARDVLRQDIGTQAPKIERAQQTLANAQTRAIQSGVDLAPEAAAAVDVKARGLREQNQSLLFALSNALQDYGEDVLPLFENLCAERGVAMPSRPPSAASRPGSGR
;
A
#
# COMPACT_ATOMS: atom_id res chain seq x y z
N ASP A 1 161.64 90.54 110.44
CA ASP A 1 161.98 89.49 109.45
C ASP A 1 161.22 88.17 109.64
N LYS A 2 161.55 87.31 110.62
CA LYS A 2 160.89 85.99 110.76
C LYS A 2 159.42 86.07 111.19
N GLU A 3 159.08 86.98 112.10
CA GLU A 3 157.70 87.19 112.56
C GLU A 3 156.81 87.81 111.49
N GLU A 4 157.30 88.77 110.72
CA GLU A 4 156.58 89.35 109.57
C GLU A 4 156.31 88.30 108.47
N SER A 5 157.27 87.42 108.20
CA SER A 5 157.09 86.31 107.25
C SER A 5 156.06 85.29 107.75
N MET A 6 156.01 84.98 109.05
CA MET A 6 154.95 84.13 109.63
C MET A 6 153.57 84.79 109.56
N MET A 7 153.46 86.09 109.85
CA MET A 7 152.21 86.84 109.70
C MET A 7 151.72 86.85 108.24
N GLN A 8 152.61 87.11 107.28
CA GLN A 8 152.27 87.05 105.85
C GLN A 8 151.84 85.65 105.41
N HIS A 9 152.53 84.60 105.89
CA HIS A 9 152.14 83.21 105.63
C HIS A 9 150.75 82.90 106.19
N ASP A 10 150.41 83.36 107.40
CA ASP A 10 149.09 83.13 108.00
C ASP A 10 147.98 83.91 107.29
N ILE A 11 148.24 85.13 106.83
CA ILE A 11 147.32 85.91 105.97
C ILE A 11 147.06 85.16 104.65
N LEU A 12 148.12 84.70 103.98
CA LEU A 12 148.00 83.90 102.76
C LEU A 12 147.25 82.59 103.01
N ARG A 13 147.49 81.93 104.14
CA ARG A 13 146.78 80.69 104.53
C ARG A 13 145.29 80.94 104.75
N LEU A 14 144.91 82.04 105.40
CA LEU A 14 143.52 82.45 105.56
C LEU A 14 142.87 82.78 104.21
N GLU A 15 143.58 83.47 103.32
CA GLU A 15 143.09 83.78 101.99
C GLU A 15 142.89 82.52 101.14
N VAL A 16 143.84 81.58 101.16
CA VAL A 16 143.71 80.26 100.53
C VAL A 16 142.50 79.50 101.11
N LYS A 17 142.27 79.55 102.42
CA LYS A 17 141.10 78.92 103.04
C LYS A 17 139.78 79.56 102.57
N ARG A 18 139.72 80.89 102.49
CA ARG A 18 138.57 81.64 101.97
C ARG A 18 138.28 81.28 100.51
N LEU A 19 139.30 81.29 99.66
CA LEU A 19 139.18 80.92 98.25
C LEU A 19 138.74 79.46 98.08
N ARG A 20 139.26 78.54 98.89
CA ARG A 20 138.81 77.13 98.91
C ARG A 20 137.34 77.02 99.27
N GLN A 21 136.87 77.70 100.32
CA GLN A 21 135.45 77.69 100.69
C GLN A 21 134.56 78.30 99.59
N GLN A 22 135.00 79.38 98.94
CA GLN A 22 134.30 79.95 97.79
C GLN A 22 134.27 78.97 96.60
N LEU A 23 135.36 78.24 96.35
CA LEU A 23 135.41 77.23 95.30
C LEU A 23 134.47 76.06 95.63
N THR A 24 134.49 75.55 96.86
CA THR A 24 133.60 74.46 97.31
C THR A 24 132.13 74.87 97.19
N THR A 25 131.75 76.05 97.68
CA THR A 25 130.37 76.55 97.56
C THR A 25 129.95 76.76 96.11
N LYS A 26 130.84 77.25 95.23
CA LYS A 26 130.56 77.33 93.79
C LYS A 26 130.42 75.96 93.15
N SER A 27 131.25 74.99 93.54
CA SER A 27 131.17 73.60 93.07
C SER A 27 129.85 72.94 93.47
N GLU A 28 129.42 73.08 94.73
CA GLU A 28 128.13 72.57 95.22
C GLU A 28 126.94 73.22 94.48
N ASN A 29 127.01 74.52 94.23
CA ASN A 29 126.00 75.22 93.42
C ASN A 29 125.99 74.72 91.97
N LEU A 30 127.15 74.47 91.36
CA LEU A 30 127.22 73.88 90.02
C LEU A 30 126.62 72.47 89.99
N TYR A 31 126.95 71.62 90.96
CA TYR A 31 126.37 70.27 91.04
C TYR A 31 124.86 70.29 91.24
N SER A 32 124.33 71.19 92.07
CA SER A 32 122.87 71.30 92.25
C SER A 32 122.16 71.85 91.00
N LEU A 33 122.76 72.83 90.30
CA LEU A 33 122.25 73.33 89.03
C LEU A 33 122.30 72.25 87.94
N GLU A 34 123.37 71.46 87.89
CA GLU A 34 123.53 70.38 86.92
C GLU A 34 122.53 69.24 87.17
N ASN A 35 122.32 68.86 88.44
CA ASN A 35 121.28 67.90 88.81
C ASN A 35 119.88 68.43 88.45
N ARG A 36 119.57 69.70 88.76
CA ARG A 36 118.30 70.31 88.36
C ARG A 36 118.10 70.34 86.84
N LYS A 37 119.16 70.62 86.09
CA LYS A 37 119.14 70.57 84.62
C LYS A 37 118.83 69.15 84.12
N GLN A 38 119.48 68.12 84.68
CA GLN A 38 119.23 66.73 84.31
C GLN A 38 117.80 66.29 84.65
N GLN A 39 117.29 66.65 85.83
CA GLN A 39 115.91 66.37 86.21
C GLN A 39 114.89 67.04 85.29
N LEU A 40 115.12 68.31 84.92
CA LEU A 40 114.28 69.01 83.95
C LEU A 40 114.34 68.35 82.57
N GLN A 41 115.51 67.91 82.13
CA GLN A 41 115.67 67.22 80.85
C GLN A 41 114.89 65.90 80.83
N ILE A 42 115.03 65.07 81.87
CA ILE A 42 114.28 63.81 81.99
C ILE A 42 112.77 64.08 82.01
N SER A 43 112.33 65.05 82.81
CA SER A 43 110.90 65.42 82.88
C SER A 43 110.37 65.95 81.53
N MET A 44 111.19 66.67 80.76
CA MET A 44 110.83 67.10 79.41
C MET A 44 110.71 65.89 78.46
N GLU A 45 111.68 64.97 78.47
CA GLU A 45 111.65 63.76 77.63
C GLU A 45 110.46 62.84 77.98
N GLU A 46 110.11 62.71 79.26
CA GLU A 46 108.92 61.98 79.71
C GLU A 46 107.64 62.65 79.17
N ARG A 47 107.55 63.98 79.29
CA ARG A 47 106.39 64.73 78.81
C ARG A 47 106.26 64.69 77.29
N GLU A 48 107.37 64.71 76.56
CA GLU A 48 107.39 64.54 75.11
C GLU A 48 106.85 63.17 74.69
N LYS A 49 107.28 62.09 75.36
CA LYS A 49 106.78 60.74 75.12
C LYS A 49 105.31 60.58 75.48
N GLU A 50 104.86 61.18 76.58
CA GLU A 50 103.44 61.19 76.95
C GLU A 50 102.60 61.88 75.86
N ILE A 51 103.04 63.04 75.37
CA ILE A 51 102.37 63.76 74.28
C ILE A 51 102.36 62.91 73.01
N GLU A 52 103.46 62.23 72.69
CA GLU A 52 103.55 61.34 71.54
C GLU A 52 102.51 60.20 71.61
N VAL A 53 102.46 59.46 72.73
CA VAL A 53 101.49 58.38 72.95
C VAL A 53 100.05 58.92 72.89
N HIS A 54 99.75 60.05 73.52
CA HIS A 54 98.43 60.66 73.44
C HIS A 54 98.05 61.05 72.01
N THR A 55 99.01 61.56 71.24
CA THR A 55 98.81 61.91 69.83
C THR A 55 98.54 60.67 68.99
N GLU A 56 99.24 59.57 69.24
CA GLU A 56 98.99 58.28 68.57
C GLU A 56 97.62 57.70 68.90
N VAL A 57 97.20 57.75 70.18
CA VAL A 57 95.86 57.32 70.59
C VAL A 57 94.79 58.16 69.90
N LEU A 58 94.94 59.48 69.85
CA LEU A 58 94.01 60.36 69.15
C LEU A 58 93.94 60.07 67.64
N ARG A 59 95.09 59.79 67.01
CA ARG A 59 95.13 59.36 65.60
C ARG A 59 94.42 58.03 65.39
N ALA A 60 94.59 57.07 66.31
CA ALA A 60 93.88 55.78 66.25
C ALA A 60 92.37 55.95 66.41
N GLN A 61 91.93 56.79 67.36
CA GLN A 61 90.52 57.12 67.55
C GLN A 61 89.92 57.82 66.33
N LEU A 62 90.65 58.75 65.72
CA LEU A 62 90.21 59.42 64.49
C LEU A 62 90.00 58.41 63.36
N ARG A 63 90.97 57.51 63.12
CA ARG A 63 90.85 56.44 62.12
C ARG A 63 89.63 55.55 62.37
N SER A 64 89.44 55.11 63.61
CA SER A 64 88.27 54.28 63.99
C SER A 64 86.95 55.02 63.73
N ALA A 65 86.86 56.30 64.07
CA ALA A 65 85.66 57.11 63.83
C ALA A 65 85.39 57.35 62.34
N GLU A 66 86.45 57.53 61.53
CA GLU A 66 86.34 57.64 60.07
C GLU A 66 85.85 56.33 59.42
N GLU A 67 86.35 55.18 59.89
CA GLU A 67 85.89 53.86 59.44
C GLU A 67 84.40 53.62 59.78
N GLU A 68 83.98 53.95 61.01
CA GLU A 68 82.57 53.85 61.42
C GLU A 68 81.67 54.79 60.59
N LYS A 69 82.10 56.02 60.35
CA LYS A 69 81.40 56.98 59.48
C LYS A 69 81.26 56.42 58.07
N HIS A 70 82.33 55.84 57.52
CA HIS A 70 82.31 55.25 56.18
C HIS A 70 81.35 54.06 56.11
N LYS A 71 81.38 53.17 57.11
CA LYS A 71 80.46 52.04 57.23
C LYS A 71 79.00 52.49 57.27
N ALA A 72 78.68 53.48 58.12
CA ALA A 72 77.33 54.04 58.20
C ALA A 72 76.87 54.67 56.87
N ALA A 73 77.78 55.30 56.13
CA ALA A 73 77.48 55.85 54.81
C ALA A 73 77.15 54.76 53.77
N ILE A 74 77.87 53.64 53.78
CA ILE A 74 77.59 52.48 52.93
C ILE A 74 76.21 51.89 53.27
N GLU A 75 75.94 51.61 54.54
CA GLU A 75 74.64 51.06 54.97
C GLU A 75 73.47 51.98 54.58
N LEU A 76 73.66 53.30 54.70
CA LEU A 76 72.66 54.27 54.28
C LEU A 76 72.43 54.25 52.76
N ALA A 77 73.48 54.11 51.95
CA ALA A 77 73.37 53.96 50.51
C ALA A 77 72.62 52.68 50.11
N GLU A 78 72.94 51.55 50.75
CA GLU A 78 72.25 50.27 50.53
C GLU A 78 70.76 50.34 50.90
N ARG A 79 70.43 50.94 52.05
CA ARG A 79 69.03 51.15 52.47
C ARG A 79 68.27 52.04 51.50
N LYS A 80 68.89 53.13 51.01
CA LYS A 80 68.30 53.99 49.97
C LYS A 80 68.03 53.21 48.68
N GLN A 81 68.97 52.39 48.23
CA GLN A 81 68.79 51.54 47.06
C GLN A 81 67.65 50.52 47.28
N LYS A 82 67.57 49.92 48.48
CA LYS A 82 66.47 49.00 48.82
C LYS A 82 65.11 49.70 48.78
N ILE A 83 65.01 50.90 49.33
CA ILE A 83 63.78 51.71 49.27
C ILE A 83 63.43 52.01 47.81
N PHE A 84 64.40 52.43 46.99
CA PHE A 84 64.17 52.71 45.57
C PHE A 84 63.64 51.48 44.82
N THR A 85 64.26 50.31 45.02
CA THR A 85 63.80 49.07 44.38
C THR A 85 62.40 48.65 44.86
N LEU A 86 62.08 48.80 46.15
CA LEU A 86 60.75 48.52 46.68
C LEU A 86 59.69 49.48 46.12
N LYS A 87 60.00 50.77 46.05
CA LYS A 87 59.13 51.77 45.42
C LYS A 87 58.88 51.44 43.95
N SER A 88 59.94 51.17 43.19
CA SER A 88 59.80 50.78 41.77
C SER A 88 58.99 49.49 41.60
N LYS A 89 59.15 48.49 42.47
CA LYS A 89 58.30 47.28 42.45
C LYS A 89 56.84 47.59 42.76
N TYR A 90 56.59 48.40 43.78
CA TYR A 90 55.24 48.85 44.12
C TYR A 90 54.59 49.60 42.96
N ASP A 91 55.29 50.56 42.37
CA ASP A 91 54.80 51.33 41.23
C ASP A 91 54.51 50.41 40.02
N ASN A 92 55.35 49.41 39.76
CA ASN A 92 55.10 48.42 38.71
C ASN A 92 53.86 47.57 39.00
N VAL A 93 53.66 47.12 40.24
CA VAL A 93 52.45 46.37 40.65
C VAL A 93 51.22 47.25 40.50
N MET A 94 51.27 48.48 41.00
CA MET A 94 50.17 49.44 40.89
C MET A 94 49.88 49.82 39.44
N CYS A 95 50.88 49.97 38.57
CA CYS A 95 50.69 50.21 37.15
C CYS A 95 50.04 49.02 36.42
N LYS A 96 50.34 47.78 36.82
CA LYS A 96 49.64 46.60 36.28
C LYS A 96 48.17 46.58 36.71
N VAL A 97 47.90 46.82 37.99
CA VAL A 97 46.53 46.92 38.53
C VAL A 97 45.75 48.07 37.87
N LYS A 98 46.39 49.23 37.64
CA LYS A 98 45.76 50.39 36.99
C LYS A 98 45.55 50.24 35.48
N LYS A 99 46.31 49.37 34.79
CA LYS A 99 46.17 49.18 33.33
C LYS A 99 44.93 48.36 32.96
N GLU A 100 44.38 47.58 33.89
CA GLU A 100 43.18 46.78 33.64
C GLU A 100 41.88 47.60 33.71
N GLU A 101 41.82 48.65 34.54
CA GLU A 101 40.68 49.56 34.56
C GLU A 101 41.16 51.01 34.64
N GLY A 102 41.06 51.72 33.51
CA GLY A 102 41.35 53.14 33.44
C GLY A 102 40.40 53.93 34.33
N GLY A 103 40.90 54.40 35.47
CA GLY A 103 40.23 55.42 36.28
C GLY A 103 40.32 55.17 37.78
N GLU A 104 41.10 56.02 38.45
CA GLU A 104 41.15 56.25 39.90
C GLU A 104 41.45 55.05 40.83
N GLN A 105 42.08 55.36 41.97
CA GLN A 105 42.38 54.38 43.00
C GLN A 105 41.07 54.03 43.73
N LEU A 106 40.20 53.26 43.10
CA LEU A 106 39.01 52.73 43.76
C LEU A 106 39.47 51.69 44.80
N SER A 107 38.95 51.82 46.01
CA SER A 107 39.31 50.95 47.14
C SER A 107 39.11 49.48 46.76
N GLN A 108 39.92 48.57 47.29
CA GLN A 108 39.79 47.12 47.07
C GLN A 108 38.35 46.61 47.29
N ALA A 109 37.63 47.24 48.23
CA ALA A 109 36.23 46.98 48.49
C ALA A 109 35.32 47.23 47.25
N HIS A 110 35.60 48.26 46.45
CA HIS A 110 34.84 48.56 45.24
C HIS A 110 34.96 47.45 44.19
N TYR A 111 36.18 46.96 43.93
CA TYR A 111 36.40 45.84 43.01
C TYR A 111 35.73 44.55 43.51
N MET A 112 35.77 44.30 44.82
CA MET A 112 35.06 43.15 45.41
C MET A 112 33.55 43.28 45.27
N ILE A 113 33.00 44.48 45.48
CA ILE A 113 31.55 44.74 45.33
C ILE A 113 31.14 44.59 43.86
N LYS A 114 31.89 45.17 42.92
CA LYS A 114 31.62 45.08 41.48
C LYS A 114 31.68 43.62 40.99
N ALA A 115 32.71 42.88 41.39
CA ALA A 115 32.82 41.46 41.07
C ALA A 115 31.68 40.62 41.68
N ALA A 116 31.23 40.96 42.89
CA ALA A 116 30.08 40.31 43.52
C ALA A 116 28.76 40.62 42.77
N GLN A 117 28.57 41.87 42.34
CA GLN A 117 27.41 42.28 41.53
C GLN A 117 27.38 41.58 40.18
N GLU A 118 28.50 41.57 39.44
CA GLU A 118 28.60 40.87 38.16
C GLU A 118 28.32 39.37 38.30
N LYS A 119 28.80 38.75 39.39
CA LYS A 119 28.50 37.34 39.70
C LYS A 119 27.01 37.10 39.94
N GLU A 120 26.34 37.99 40.67
CA GLU A 120 24.89 37.88 40.92
C GLU A 120 24.09 38.08 39.63
N GLU A 121 24.46 39.05 38.78
CA GLU A 121 23.82 39.27 37.48
C GLU A 121 23.97 38.06 36.55
N LEU A 122 25.16 37.45 36.51
CA LEU A 122 25.41 36.22 35.77
C LEU A 122 24.56 35.08 36.30
N GLN A 123 24.42 34.96 37.61
CA GLN A 123 23.58 33.94 38.23
C GLN A 123 22.10 34.13 37.88
N ARG A 124 21.57 35.36 37.94
CA ARG A 124 20.19 35.66 37.51
C ARG A 124 19.97 35.34 36.03
N LYS A 125 20.92 35.68 35.16
CA LYS A 125 20.88 35.30 33.73
C LYS A 125 20.90 33.78 33.55
N GLY A 126 21.67 33.07 34.38
CA GLY A 126 21.67 31.61 34.45
C GLY A 126 20.29 31.05 34.80
N ASP A 127 19.68 31.55 35.88
CA ASP A 127 18.36 31.12 36.33
C ASP A 127 17.27 31.40 35.27
N GLU A 128 17.32 32.56 34.59
CA GLU A 128 16.40 32.89 33.49
C GLU A 128 16.54 31.94 32.30
N LEU A 129 17.78 31.53 31.97
CA LEU A 129 18.04 30.57 30.91
C LEU A 129 17.56 29.18 31.31
N ASP A 130 17.79 28.75 32.54
CA ASP A 130 17.28 27.48 33.07
C ASP A 130 15.75 27.42 33.04
N ASP A 131 15.07 28.52 33.38
CA ASP A 131 13.61 28.60 33.28
C ASP A 131 13.12 28.57 31.82
N LYS A 132 13.89 29.10 30.87
CA LYS A 132 13.61 28.95 29.43
C LYS A 132 13.81 27.49 28.98
N ILE A 133 14.88 26.83 29.43
CA ILE A 133 15.16 25.43 29.12
C ILE A 133 14.02 24.54 29.64
N ARG A 134 13.61 24.71 30.90
CA ARG A 134 12.50 23.95 31.50
C ARG A 134 11.18 24.13 30.75
N ARG A 135 10.89 25.34 30.24
CA ARG A 135 9.72 25.60 29.40
C ARG A 135 9.84 24.85 28.07
N ALA A 136 10.96 24.98 27.38
CA ALA A 136 11.22 24.27 26.13
C ALA A 136 11.13 22.74 26.30
N GLU A 137 11.65 22.18 27.39
CA GLU A 137 11.52 20.74 27.68
C GLU A 137 10.06 20.30 27.90
N LYS A 138 9.24 21.12 28.58
CA LYS A 138 7.81 20.84 28.72
C LYS A 138 7.10 20.89 27.36
N GLU A 139 7.47 21.84 26.51
CA GLU A 139 6.97 21.93 25.14
C GLU A 139 7.37 20.70 24.32
N ILE A 140 8.64 20.28 24.36
CA ILE A 140 9.11 19.05 23.69
C ILE A 140 8.32 17.83 24.15
N ARG A 141 8.15 17.63 25.46
CA ARG A 141 7.34 16.52 25.99
C ARG A 141 5.89 16.58 25.50
N SER A 142 5.30 17.78 25.42
CA SER A 142 3.94 17.93 24.87
C SER A 142 3.89 17.59 23.37
N LEU A 143 4.90 18.00 22.59
CA LEU A 143 5.01 17.70 21.18
C LEU A 143 5.21 16.21 20.93
N GLU A 144 6.07 15.55 21.71
CA GLU A 144 6.25 14.10 21.68
C GLU A 144 4.93 13.36 21.95
N ASN A 145 4.15 13.81 22.94
CA ASN A 145 2.82 13.24 23.21
C ASN A 145 1.89 13.43 22.00
N THR A 146 1.85 14.62 21.39
CA THR A 146 1.02 14.87 20.19
C THR A 146 1.47 14.02 19.00
N LEU A 147 2.78 13.82 18.81
CA LEU A 147 3.32 12.94 17.79
C LEU A 147 2.93 11.49 18.05
N GLY A 148 3.01 11.04 19.30
CA GLY A 148 2.55 9.72 19.71
C GLY A 148 1.08 9.48 19.38
N HIS A 149 0.20 10.44 19.68
CA HIS A 149 -1.21 10.39 19.29
C HIS A 149 -1.42 10.37 17.77
N LEU A 150 -0.67 11.18 17.01
CA LEU A 150 -0.72 11.19 15.55
C LEU A 150 -0.28 9.86 14.95
N VAL A 151 0.81 9.28 15.45
CA VAL A 151 1.32 7.97 15.01
C VAL A 151 0.30 6.88 15.28
N GLN A 152 -0.28 6.83 16.50
CA GLN A 152 -1.36 5.89 16.81
C GLN A 152 -2.57 6.08 15.91
N ARG A 153 -3.00 7.32 15.65
CA ARG A 153 -4.14 7.60 14.75
C ARG A 153 -3.85 7.17 13.32
N ASN A 154 -2.64 7.43 12.83
CA ASN A 154 -2.20 6.98 11.50
C ASN A 154 -2.12 5.46 11.40
N HIS A 155 -1.67 4.78 12.45
CA HIS A 155 -1.66 3.32 12.48
C HIS A 155 -3.07 2.75 12.41
N LYS A 156 -3.98 3.24 13.25
CA LYS A 156 -5.41 2.87 13.20
C LYS A 156 -6.04 3.17 11.85
N PHE A 157 -5.69 4.30 11.22
CA PHE A 157 -6.18 4.63 9.89
C PHE A 157 -5.70 3.65 8.83
N LYS A 158 -4.42 3.24 8.88
CA LYS A 158 -3.87 2.20 7.99
C LYS A 158 -4.53 0.85 8.23
N GLU A 159 -4.72 0.44 9.48
CA GLU A 159 -5.43 -0.80 9.82
C GLU A 159 -6.88 -0.79 9.32
N ASN A 160 -7.59 0.32 9.52
CA ASN A 160 -8.96 0.48 9.01
C ASN A 160 -8.99 0.42 7.48
N LEU A 161 -8.08 1.11 6.79
CA LEU A 161 -7.97 1.05 5.32
C LEU A 161 -7.66 -0.37 4.83
N GLN A 162 -6.77 -1.09 5.50
CA GLN A 162 -6.46 -2.48 5.17
C GLN A 162 -7.67 -3.38 5.40
N THR A 163 -8.39 -3.18 6.50
CA THR A 163 -9.61 -3.94 6.81
C THR A 163 -10.71 -3.66 5.78
N SER A 164 -10.94 -2.39 5.43
CA SER A 164 -11.88 -2.01 4.37
C SER A 164 -11.44 -2.53 3.00
N ASN A 165 -10.15 -2.56 2.69
CA ASN A 165 -9.65 -3.18 1.47
C ASN A 165 -9.88 -4.69 1.45
N MET A 166 -9.67 -5.38 2.58
CA MET A 166 -9.95 -6.82 2.71
C MET A 166 -11.45 -7.11 2.58
N GLN A 167 -12.31 -6.26 3.17
CA GLN A 167 -13.77 -6.34 3.01
C GLN A 167 -14.19 -6.08 1.56
N ASN A 168 -13.70 -5.01 0.93
CA ASN A 168 -13.96 -4.72 -0.48
C ASN A 168 -13.46 -5.85 -1.40
N GLN A 169 -12.34 -6.50 -1.05
CA GLN A 169 -11.82 -7.63 -1.80
C GLN A 169 -12.72 -8.87 -1.63
N SER A 170 -13.19 -9.15 -0.41
CA SER A 170 -14.18 -10.20 -0.15
C SER A 170 -15.50 -9.94 -0.89
N GLU A 171 -16.00 -8.70 -0.88
CA GLU A 171 -17.21 -8.30 -1.61
C GLU A 171 -17.00 -8.38 -3.14
N LEU A 172 -15.79 -8.08 -3.63
CA LEU A 172 -15.45 -8.23 -5.05
C LEU A 172 -15.41 -9.70 -5.47
N GLU A 173 -14.82 -10.57 -4.66
CA GLU A 173 -14.79 -12.02 -4.87
C GLU A 173 -16.22 -12.60 -4.84
N GLU A 174 -17.04 -12.21 -3.86
CA GLU A 174 -18.45 -12.59 -3.79
C GLU A 174 -19.22 -12.12 -5.04
N LYS A 175 -19.03 -10.87 -5.47
CA LYS A 175 -19.65 -10.36 -6.70
C LYS A 175 -19.22 -11.17 -7.92
N GLN A 176 -17.95 -11.52 -8.06
CA GLN A 176 -17.45 -12.35 -9.16
C GLN A 176 -18.11 -13.72 -9.17
N THR A 177 -18.20 -14.39 -8.01
CA THR A 177 -18.87 -15.71 -7.93
C THR A 177 -20.36 -15.63 -8.27
N LEU A 178 -21.06 -14.57 -7.85
CA LEU A 178 -22.47 -14.36 -8.20
C LEU A 178 -22.67 -14.05 -9.69
N GLU A 179 -21.75 -13.29 -10.31
CA GLU A 179 -21.77 -13.04 -11.75
C GLU A 179 -21.54 -14.34 -12.55
N GLU A 180 -20.61 -15.20 -12.11
CA GLU A 180 -20.39 -16.52 -12.72
C GLU A 180 -21.60 -17.43 -12.57
N GLN A 181 -22.21 -17.47 -11.39
CA GLN A 181 -23.46 -18.22 -11.16
C GLN A 181 -24.60 -17.70 -12.04
N SER A 182 -24.72 -16.37 -12.19
CA SER A 182 -25.71 -15.76 -13.07
C SER A 182 -25.46 -16.09 -14.54
N ARG A 183 -24.19 -16.07 -15.00
CA ARG A 183 -23.84 -16.48 -16.36
C ARG A 183 -24.17 -17.95 -16.61
N ALA A 184 -23.80 -18.84 -15.69
CA ALA A 184 -24.11 -20.27 -15.79
C ALA A 184 -25.64 -20.52 -15.81
N ALA A 185 -26.40 -19.84 -14.94
CA ALA A 185 -27.85 -19.92 -14.93
C ALA A 185 -28.47 -19.41 -16.24
N ASN A 186 -27.96 -18.30 -16.78
CA ASN A 186 -28.40 -17.75 -18.07
C ASN A 186 -28.08 -18.68 -19.25
N GLU A 187 -26.92 -19.35 -19.26
CA GLU A 187 -26.60 -20.35 -20.27
C GLU A 187 -27.55 -21.56 -20.20
N VAL A 188 -27.87 -22.03 -19.01
CA VAL A 188 -28.85 -23.11 -18.81
C VAL A 188 -30.24 -22.66 -19.29
N LEU A 189 -30.65 -21.44 -18.95
CA LEU A 189 -31.92 -20.87 -19.39
C LEU A 189 -31.97 -20.71 -20.91
N PHE A 190 -30.87 -20.30 -21.55
CA PHE A 190 -30.77 -20.21 -23.01
C PHE A 190 -30.91 -21.60 -23.67
N LYS A 191 -30.22 -22.62 -23.14
CA LYS A 191 -30.36 -24.01 -23.61
C LYS A 191 -31.80 -24.50 -23.44
N LYS A 192 -32.44 -24.23 -22.30
CA LYS A 192 -33.85 -24.60 -22.05
C LYS A 192 -34.81 -23.87 -22.97
N LYS A 193 -34.62 -22.57 -23.23
CA LYS A 193 -35.40 -21.82 -24.22
C LYS A 193 -35.27 -22.40 -25.62
N LYS A 194 -34.06 -22.77 -26.04
CA LYS A 194 -33.83 -23.41 -27.34
C LYS A 194 -34.59 -24.75 -27.46
N VAL A 195 -34.49 -25.60 -26.44
CA VAL A 195 -35.24 -26.87 -26.41
C VAL A 195 -36.74 -26.63 -26.41
N LEU A 196 -37.22 -25.63 -25.67
CA LEU A 196 -38.63 -25.26 -25.64
C LEU A 196 -39.11 -24.81 -27.03
N THR A 197 -38.36 -23.96 -27.74
CA THR A 197 -38.72 -23.56 -29.11
C THR A 197 -38.71 -24.73 -30.10
N GLN A 198 -37.83 -25.72 -29.90
CA GLN A 198 -37.82 -26.95 -30.72
C GLN A 198 -39.06 -27.79 -30.44
N LEU A 199 -39.39 -28.01 -29.17
CA LEU A 199 -40.60 -28.73 -28.77
C LEU A 199 -41.89 -28.02 -29.21
N GLU A 200 -41.92 -26.69 -29.20
CA GLU A 200 -43.05 -25.92 -29.73
C GLU A 200 -43.20 -26.11 -31.25
N GLN A 201 -42.09 -26.16 -32.00
CA GLN A 201 -42.13 -26.46 -33.44
C GLN A 201 -42.59 -27.89 -33.69
N GLU A 202 -42.05 -28.88 -32.98
CA GLU A 202 -42.47 -30.28 -33.07
C GLU A 202 -43.97 -30.43 -32.75
N ALA A 203 -44.46 -29.76 -31.70
CA ALA A 203 -45.87 -29.76 -31.36
C ALA A 203 -46.75 -29.12 -32.44
N GLN A 204 -46.29 -28.04 -33.08
CA GLN A 204 -47.00 -27.41 -34.21
C GLN A 204 -47.04 -28.33 -35.43
N GLU A 205 -45.93 -29.00 -35.75
CA GLU A 205 -45.88 -30.00 -36.83
C GLU A 205 -46.83 -31.17 -36.55
N ASP A 206 -46.86 -31.68 -35.33
CA ASP A 206 -47.76 -32.77 -34.95
C ASP A 206 -49.24 -32.34 -34.98
N VAL A 207 -49.56 -31.10 -34.62
CA VAL A 207 -50.91 -30.53 -34.81
C VAL A 207 -51.28 -30.50 -36.30
N GLN A 208 -50.39 -30.04 -37.17
CA GLN A 208 -50.63 -30.04 -38.62
C GLN A 208 -50.84 -31.45 -39.18
N ARG A 209 -49.99 -32.41 -38.78
CA ARG A 209 -50.14 -33.83 -39.15
C ARG A 209 -51.47 -34.40 -38.68
N TYR A 210 -51.89 -34.07 -37.45
CA TYR A 210 -53.16 -34.51 -36.90
C TYR A 210 -54.34 -33.93 -37.70
N GLU A 211 -54.31 -32.64 -38.05
CA GLU A 211 -55.34 -32.02 -38.89
C GLU A 211 -55.42 -32.67 -40.29
N GLU A 212 -54.27 -32.97 -40.92
CA GLU A 212 -54.22 -33.67 -42.20
C GLU A 212 -54.81 -35.07 -42.10
N LEU A 213 -54.46 -35.83 -41.06
CA LEU A 213 -55.00 -37.16 -40.82
C LEU A 213 -56.51 -37.11 -40.56
N GLN A 214 -56.98 -36.11 -39.82
CA GLN A 214 -58.41 -35.89 -39.57
C GLN A 214 -59.17 -35.57 -40.86
N ARG A 215 -58.61 -34.75 -41.76
CA ARG A 215 -59.19 -34.51 -43.10
C ARG A 215 -59.23 -35.79 -43.94
N SER A 216 -58.16 -36.58 -43.93
CA SER A 216 -58.12 -37.87 -44.63
C SER A 216 -59.18 -38.84 -44.08
N MET A 217 -59.35 -38.89 -42.77
CA MET A 217 -60.38 -39.71 -42.12
C MET A 217 -61.79 -39.27 -42.54
N GLN A 218 -62.07 -37.96 -42.57
CA GLN A 218 -63.35 -37.42 -43.05
C GLN A 218 -63.61 -37.75 -44.52
N GLN A 219 -62.60 -37.67 -45.38
CA GLN A 219 -62.70 -38.08 -46.79
C GLN A 219 -63.01 -39.57 -46.92
N MET A 220 -62.35 -40.42 -46.13
CA MET A 220 -62.59 -41.85 -46.14
C MET A 220 -63.99 -42.19 -45.61
N GLU A 221 -64.46 -41.53 -44.55
CA GLU A 221 -65.82 -41.67 -44.04
C GLU A 221 -66.87 -41.26 -45.09
N ALA A 222 -66.65 -40.16 -45.80
CA ALA A 222 -67.51 -39.74 -46.92
C ALA A 222 -67.56 -40.83 -48.01
N HIS A 223 -66.41 -41.39 -48.37
CA HIS A 223 -66.33 -42.44 -49.38
C HIS A 223 -67.00 -43.75 -48.93
N VAL A 224 -66.88 -44.10 -47.65
CA VAL A 224 -67.63 -45.23 -47.06
C VAL A 224 -69.12 -44.98 -47.14
N ASN A 225 -69.60 -43.76 -46.82
CA ASN A 225 -71.02 -43.42 -46.90
C ASN A 225 -71.55 -43.52 -48.33
N GLU A 226 -70.80 -43.04 -49.33
CA GLU A 226 -71.13 -43.16 -50.75
C GLU A 226 -71.24 -44.63 -51.19
N LEU A 227 -70.24 -45.46 -50.86
CA LEU A 227 -70.26 -46.89 -51.18
C LEU A 227 -71.41 -47.62 -50.47
N THR A 228 -71.73 -47.21 -49.24
CA THR A 228 -72.84 -47.76 -48.47
C THR A 228 -74.18 -47.40 -49.11
N ALA A 229 -74.36 -46.16 -49.56
CA ALA A 229 -75.53 -45.72 -50.30
C ALA A 229 -75.68 -46.47 -51.64
N ALA A 230 -74.59 -46.63 -52.40
CA ALA A 230 -74.58 -47.40 -53.64
C ALA A 230 -74.97 -48.86 -53.42
N ARG A 231 -74.44 -49.49 -52.35
CA ARG A 231 -74.84 -50.85 -51.94
C ARG A 231 -76.34 -50.94 -51.65
N ASP A 232 -76.91 -49.95 -50.98
CA ASP A 232 -78.34 -49.97 -50.60
C ASP A 232 -79.26 -49.80 -51.81
N VAL A 233 -78.90 -48.97 -52.79
CA VAL A 233 -79.59 -48.89 -54.08
C VAL A 233 -79.56 -50.24 -54.79
N LEU A 234 -78.39 -50.87 -54.90
CA LEU A 234 -78.26 -52.20 -55.52
C LEU A 234 -79.08 -53.27 -54.80
N ARG A 235 -79.14 -53.24 -53.46
CA ARG A 235 -80.01 -54.13 -52.68
C ARG A 235 -81.49 -53.89 -52.96
N GLN A 236 -81.91 -52.63 -53.07
CA GLN A 236 -83.27 -52.29 -53.43
C GLN A 236 -83.62 -52.79 -54.83
N ASP A 237 -82.72 -52.61 -55.80
CA ASP A 237 -82.89 -53.10 -57.17
C ASP A 237 -83.06 -54.63 -57.20
N ILE A 238 -82.22 -55.39 -56.49
CA ILE A 238 -82.36 -56.85 -56.34
C ILE A 238 -83.73 -57.19 -55.73
N GLY A 239 -84.16 -56.45 -54.71
CA GLY A 239 -85.48 -56.60 -54.09
C GLY A 239 -86.64 -56.37 -55.07
N THR A 240 -86.53 -55.42 -56.01
CA THR A 240 -87.55 -55.19 -57.04
C THR A 240 -87.55 -56.21 -58.17
N GLN A 241 -86.40 -56.85 -58.44
CA GLN A 241 -86.27 -57.90 -59.46
C GLN A 241 -86.90 -59.22 -59.00
N ALA A 242 -86.80 -59.56 -57.71
CA ALA A 242 -87.39 -60.79 -57.15
C ALA A 242 -88.89 -60.99 -57.49
N PRO A 243 -89.80 -60.02 -57.24
CA PRO A 243 -91.23 -60.18 -57.58
C PRO A 243 -91.51 -60.14 -59.09
N LYS A 244 -90.61 -59.57 -59.91
CA LYS A 244 -90.73 -59.62 -61.37
C LYS A 244 -90.43 -61.02 -61.89
N ILE A 245 -89.40 -61.69 -61.34
CA ILE A 245 -89.07 -63.08 -61.65
C ILE A 245 -90.21 -64.00 -61.22
N GLU A 246 -90.75 -63.82 -60.02
CA GLU A 246 -91.87 -64.62 -59.51
C GLU A 246 -93.12 -64.48 -60.41
N ARG A 247 -93.46 -63.25 -60.82
CA ARG A 247 -94.55 -62.99 -61.77
C ARG A 247 -94.32 -63.65 -63.12
N ALA A 248 -93.10 -63.57 -63.67
CA ALA A 248 -92.75 -64.20 -64.94
C ALA A 248 -92.84 -65.73 -64.88
N GLN A 249 -92.44 -66.34 -63.76
CA GLN A 249 -92.58 -67.78 -63.53
C GLN A 249 -94.06 -68.20 -63.42
N GLN A 250 -94.89 -67.42 -62.71
CA GLN A 250 -96.33 -67.68 -62.61
C GLN A 250 -97.06 -67.54 -63.96
N THR A 251 -96.74 -66.53 -64.78
CA THR A 251 -97.32 -66.41 -66.13
C THR A 251 -96.88 -67.54 -67.05
N LEU A 252 -95.62 -67.99 -66.96
CA LEU A 252 -95.13 -69.16 -67.70
C LEU A 252 -95.89 -70.44 -67.29
N ALA A 253 -96.04 -70.68 -65.99
CA ALA A 253 -96.76 -71.84 -65.46
C ALA A 253 -98.24 -71.83 -65.89
N ASN A 254 -98.88 -70.65 -65.89
CA ASN A 254 -100.27 -70.47 -66.34
C ASN A 254 -100.41 -70.66 -67.86
N ALA A 255 -99.45 -70.21 -68.65
CA ALA A 255 -99.42 -70.44 -70.10
C ALA A 255 -99.23 -71.93 -70.43
N GLN A 256 -98.36 -72.62 -69.70
CA GLN A 256 -98.17 -74.07 -69.82
C GLN A 256 -99.45 -74.84 -69.48
N THR A 257 -100.14 -74.51 -68.39
CA THR A 257 -101.42 -75.16 -68.04
C THR A 257 -102.52 -74.90 -69.07
N ARG A 258 -102.61 -73.70 -69.64
CA ARG A 258 -103.56 -73.40 -70.73
C ARG A 258 -103.26 -74.17 -72.01
N ALA A 259 -101.98 -74.30 -72.37
CA ALA A 259 -101.58 -75.04 -73.58
C ALA A 259 -101.92 -76.54 -73.47
N ILE A 260 -101.77 -77.14 -72.29
CA ILE A 260 -102.15 -78.54 -72.00
C ILE A 260 -103.68 -78.72 -72.10
N GLN A 261 -104.46 -77.74 -71.61
CA GLN A 261 -105.93 -77.80 -71.65
C GLN A 261 -106.52 -77.59 -73.07
N SER A 262 -105.79 -76.91 -73.97
CA SER A 262 -106.22 -76.69 -75.36
C SER A 262 -105.92 -77.85 -76.33
N GLY A 263 -105.55 -79.03 -75.82
CA GLY A 263 -105.33 -80.23 -76.66
C GLY A 263 -104.12 -80.13 -77.59
N VAL A 264 -103.21 -79.19 -77.31
CA VAL A 264 -101.92 -79.09 -78.00
C VAL A 264 -100.98 -80.08 -77.34
N ASP A 265 -100.48 -81.04 -78.10
CA ASP A 265 -99.51 -82.02 -77.61
C ASP A 265 -98.17 -81.32 -77.30
N LEU A 266 -97.85 -81.19 -76.00
CA LEU A 266 -96.62 -80.58 -75.48
C LEU A 266 -95.48 -81.59 -75.34
N ALA A 267 -95.54 -82.71 -76.07
CA ALA A 267 -94.40 -83.59 -76.27
C ALA A 267 -93.22 -82.79 -76.86
N PRO A 268 -91.97 -83.02 -76.39
CA PRO A 268 -90.79 -82.24 -76.78
C PRO A 268 -90.46 -82.28 -78.29
N GLU A 269 -91.13 -83.15 -79.04
CA GLU A 269 -90.91 -83.44 -80.47
C GLU A 269 -92.06 -82.95 -81.37
N ALA A 270 -93.10 -82.29 -80.83
CA ALA A 270 -94.16 -81.66 -81.62
C ALA A 270 -93.67 -80.35 -82.27
N ALA A 271 -93.97 -80.15 -83.57
CA ALA A 271 -93.45 -79.04 -84.37
C ALA A 271 -93.72 -77.63 -83.76
N ALA A 272 -94.85 -77.45 -83.07
CA ALA A 272 -95.18 -76.20 -82.38
C ALA A 272 -94.31 -75.95 -81.13
N ALA A 273 -93.98 -76.98 -80.37
CA ALA A 273 -93.12 -76.88 -79.18
C ALA A 273 -91.66 -76.60 -79.57
N VAL A 274 -91.18 -77.20 -80.66
CA VAL A 274 -89.84 -76.95 -81.21
C VAL A 274 -89.73 -75.52 -81.74
N ASP A 275 -90.75 -74.99 -82.43
CA ASP A 275 -90.74 -73.59 -82.92
C ASP A 275 -90.78 -72.57 -81.76
N VAL A 276 -91.60 -72.81 -80.72
CA VAL A 276 -91.63 -71.95 -79.52
C VAL A 276 -90.29 -71.99 -78.78
N LYS A 277 -89.66 -73.17 -78.64
CA LYS A 277 -88.34 -73.30 -77.99
C LYS A 277 -87.24 -72.65 -78.82
N ALA A 278 -87.28 -72.76 -80.15
CA ALA A 278 -86.33 -72.11 -81.05
C ALA A 278 -86.47 -70.58 -81.03
N ARG A 279 -87.70 -70.04 -80.99
CA ARG A 279 -87.95 -68.60 -80.80
C ARG A 279 -87.47 -68.13 -79.42
N GLY A 280 -87.76 -68.88 -78.36
CA GLY A 280 -87.29 -68.56 -77.01
C GLY A 280 -85.76 -68.54 -76.90
N LEU A 281 -85.06 -69.51 -77.49
CA LEU A 281 -83.59 -69.52 -77.53
C LEU A 281 -83.01 -68.37 -78.37
N ARG A 282 -83.67 -67.97 -79.47
CA ARG A 282 -83.27 -66.79 -80.24
C ARG A 282 -83.44 -65.49 -79.45
N GLU A 283 -84.57 -65.31 -78.77
CA GLU A 283 -84.82 -64.13 -77.93
C GLU A 283 -83.87 -64.09 -76.72
N GLN A 284 -83.58 -65.23 -76.10
CA GLN A 284 -82.58 -65.34 -75.02
C GLN A 284 -81.19 -64.96 -75.51
N ASN A 285 -80.74 -65.50 -76.65
CA ASN A 285 -79.45 -65.14 -77.23
C ASN A 285 -79.40 -63.65 -77.58
N GLN A 286 -80.46 -63.07 -78.15
CA GLN A 286 -80.50 -61.63 -78.43
C GLN A 286 -80.46 -60.79 -77.15
N SER A 287 -81.15 -61.20 -76.10
CA SER A 287 -81.17 -60.49 -74.81
C SER A 287 -79.80 -60.54 -74.11
N LEU A 288 -79.14 -61.70 -74.15
CA LEU A 288 -77.79 -61.87 -73.59
C LEU A 288 -76.75 -61.05 -74.35
N LEU A 289 -76.79 -61.06 -75.69
CA LEU A 289 -75.89 -60.26 -76.51
C LEU A 289 -76.06 -58.75 -76.25
N PHE A 290 -77.31 -58.29 -76.06
CA PHE A 290 -77.58 -56.89 -75.71
C PHE A 290 -77.11 -56.52 -74.30
N ALA A 291 -77.30 -57.42 -73.32
CA ALA A 291 -76.83 -57.20 -71.95
C ALA A 291 -75.30 -57.18 -71.86
N LEU A 292 -74.63 -58.09 -72.58
CA LEU A 292 -73.18 -58.12 -72.70
C LEU A 292 -72.65 -56.86 -73.39
N SER A 293 -73.27 -56.42 -74.48
CA SER A 293 -72.90 -55.18 -75.18
C SER A 293 -73.00 -53.96 -74.26
N ASN A 294 -74.09 -53.81 -73.49
CA ASN A 294 -74.22 -52.71 -72.53
C ASN A 294 -73.20 -52.81 -71.38
N ALA A 295 -72.95 -54.01 -70.82
CA ALA A 295 -71.98 -54.18 -69.74
C ALA A 295 -70.54 -53.89 -70.21
N LEU A 296 -70.23 -54.22 -71.46
CA LEU A 296 -68.94 -53.91 -72.09
C LEU A 296 -68.83 -52.44 -72.51
N GLN A 297 -69.93 -51.70 -72.58
CA GLN A 297 -69.92 -50.27 -72.92
C GLN A 297 -69.18 -49.42 -71.86
N ASP A 298 -69.19 -49.88 -70.61
CA ASP A 298 -68.48 -49.25 -69.49
C ASP A 298 -66.97 -49.57 -69.49
N TYR A 299 -66.51 -50.52 -70.32
CA TYR A 299 -65.10 -50.91 -70.47
C TYR A 299 -64.60 -50.53 -71.87
N GLY A 300 -64.17 -49.28 -72.00
CA GLY A 300 -63.83 -48.62 -73.27
C GLY A 300 -62.65 -49.20 -74.09
N GLU A 301 -62.75 -48.90 -75.38
CA GLU A 301 -61.82 -49.00 -76.52
C GLU A 301 -61.38 -50.39 -77.06
N ASP A 302 -61.12 -51.41 -76.24
CA ASP A 302 -60.56 -52.67 -76.78
C ASP A 302 -61.51 -53.86 -76.79
N VAL A 303 -62.34 -54.02 -75.76
CA VAL A 303 -63.07 -55.28 -75.51
C VAL A 303 -64.38 -55.33 -76.30
N LEU A 304 -65.08 -54.21 -76.40
CA LEU A 304 -66.35 -54.11 -77.15
C LEU A 304 -66.16 -54.40 -78.65
N PRO A 305 -65.23 -53.76 -79.39
CA PRO A 305 -65.04 -54.07 -80.82
C PRO A 305 -64.51 -55.48 -81.06
N LEU A 306 -63.70 -56.04 -80.16
CA LEU A 306 -63.25 -57.44 -80.24
C LEU A 306 -64.43 -58.41 -80.14
N PHE A 307 -65.34 -58.16 -79.19
CA PHE A 307 -66.56 -58.95 -79.01
C PHE A 307 -67.50 -58.85 -80.22
N GLU A 308 -67.68 -57.66 -80.79
CA GLU A 308 -68.48 -57.45 -82.00
C GLU A 308 -67.88 -58.18 -83.22
N ASN A 309 -66.55 -58.13 -83.38
CA ASN A 309 -65.84 -58.84 -84.45
C ASN A 309 -65.96 -60.36 -84.33
N LEU A 310 -65.81 -60.93 -83.13
CA LEU A 310 -65.98 -62.37 -82.89
C LEU A 310 -67.42 -62.83 -83.20
N CYS A 311 -68.42 -62.00 -82.90
CA CYS A 311 -69.81 -62.29 -83.24
C CYS A 311 -70.02 -62.26 -84.77
N ALA A 312 -69.41 -61.30 -85.47
CA ALA A 312 -69.47 -61.19 -86.92
C ALA A 312 -68.78 -62.38 -87.62
N GLU A 313 -67.60 -62.81 -87.17
CA GLU A 313 -66.89 -63.98 -87.71
C GLU A 313 -67.69 -65.27 -87.60
N ARG A 314 -68.47 -65.44 -86.52
CA ARG A 314 -69.32 -66.61 -86.29
C ARG A 314 -70.70 -66.49 -86.94
N GLY A 315 -70.95 -65.43 -87.72
CA GLY A 315 -72.21 -65.20 -88.43
C GLY A 315 -73.40 -64.85 -87.52
N VAL A 316 -73.14 -64.37 -86.30
CA VAL A 316 -74.17 -63.98 -85.33
C VAL A 316 -74.43 -62.49 -85.43
N ALA A 317 -75.61 -62.11 -85.95
CA ALA A 317 -76.00 -60.71 -86.07
C ALA A 317 -76.30 -60.10 -84.70
N MET A 318 -75.57 -59.04 -84.35
CA MET A 318 -75.77 -58.32 -83.10
C MET A 318 -77.10 -57.55 -83.10
N PRO A 319 -77.93 -57.66 -82.05
CA PRO A 319 -79.18 -56.94 -81.94
C PRO A 319 -78.92 -55.45 -81.70
N SER A 320 -79.26 -54.60 -82.67
CA SER A 320 -79.13 -53.13 -82.59
C SER A 320 -80.24 -52.45 -81.77
N ARG A 321 -81.25 -53.21 -81.34
CA ARG A 321 -82.36 -52.75 -80.52
C ARG A 321 -82.66 -53.76 -79.41
N PRO A 322 -83.06 -53.29 -78.21
CA PRO A 322 -83.48 -54.19 -77.13
C PRO A 322 -84.68 -55.03 -77.58
N PRO A 323 -84.65 -56.37 -77.40
CA PRO A 323 -85.81 -57.21 -77.67
C PRO A 323 -86.99 -56.78 -76.79
N SER A 324 -88.18 -56.68 -77.39
CA SER A 324 -89.34 -56.00 -76.84
C SER A 324 -89.98 -56.74 -75.66
N ALA A 325 -89.41 -56.57 -74.46
CA ALA A 325 -90.08 -56.67 -73.15
C ALA A 325 -89.10 -56.32 -72.01
N ALA A 326 -88.45 -55.16 -72.06
CA ALA A 326 -87.71 -54.62 -70.93
C ALA A 326 -87.72 -53.08 -70.98
N SER A 327 -88.81 -52.48 -70.52
CA SER A 327 -88.83 -51.05 -70.22
C SER A 327 -87.88 -50.78 -69.05
N ARG A 328 -86.74 -50.15 -69.37
CA ARG A 328 -85.86 -49.43 -68.45
C ARG A 328 -86.66 -48.39 -67.65
N PRO A 329 -86.43 -48.21 -66.35
CA PRO A 329 -86.49 -46.90 -65.72
C PRO A 329 -85.14 -46.22 -65.96
N GLY A 330 -85.15 -45.04 -66.58
CA GLY A 330 -83.99 -44.19 -66.74
C GLY A 330 -83.57 -43.56 -65.41
N SER A 331 -82.25 -43.52 -65.20
CA SER A 331 -81.59 -42.70 -64.19
C SER A 331 -81.70 -41.22 -64.57
N GLY A 332 -82.50 -40.48 -63.82
CA GLY A 332 -82.57 -39.03 -63.89
C GLY A 332 -81.87 -38.42 -62.67
N ARG A 333 -80.62 -37.99 -62.92
CA ARG A 333 -79.73 -37.17 -62.08
C ARG A 333 -79.10 -37.80 -60.84
#